data_AF-A0A2G6P5P2-F1
#
_entry.id   AF-A0A2G6P5P2-F1
#
_cell.length_a   1.000
_cell.length_b   1.000
_cell.length_c   1.000
_cell.angle_alpha   90.00
_cell.angle_beta   90.00
_cell.angle_gamma   90.00
#
_symmetry.space_group_name_H-M   'P 1'
#
loop_
_entity.id
_entity.type
_entity.pdbx_description
1 polymer ?
#
loop_
_entity_poly.entity_id
_entity_poly.type
_entity_poly.pdbx_seq_one_letter_code
_entity_poly.pdbx_strand_id
1 'polypeptide(L)'
;MYGINLVKVAQILGSVAVSNLVFNKYGVIRSIHQEIIKYSAQKNIEMVKVMMRMLAQQNEQAHKEIVDILRKHFSEQELQEILHQGEN
;
A
#
# COMPACT_ATOMS: atom_id res chain seq x y z
N MET A 1 8.99 -12.29 17.05
CA MET A 1 8.43 -10.94 16.84
C MET A 1 8.63 -10.61 15.38
N TYR A 2 7.59 -10.55 14.56
CA TYR A 2 7.78 -10.19 13.16
C TYR A 2 6.61 -9.32 12.72
N GLY A 3 6.84 -8.01 12.77
CA GLY A 3 5.99 -7.06 12.06
C GLY A 3 6.25 -7.11 10.55
N ILE A 4 5.44 -6.39 9.80
CA ILE A 4 5.46 -6.45 8.34
C ILE A 4 6.81 -6.03 7.77
N ASN A 5 7.33 -6.82 6.83
CA ASN A 5 8.55 -6.47 6.11
C ASN A 5 8.24 -5.40 5.04
N LEU A 6 8.40 -4.13 5.41
CA LEU A 6 8.16 -3.00 4.52
C LEU A 6 9.05 -2.98 3.27
N VAL A 7 10.27 -3.53 3.34
CA VAL A 7 11.11 -3.65 2.13
C VAL A 7 10.48 -4.61 1.13
N LYS A 8 9.91 -5.72 1.61
CA LYS A 8 9.16 -6.65 0.78
C LYS A 8 7.88 -6.01 0.22
N VAL A 9 7.21 -5.13 0.99
CA VAL A 9 6.06 -4.34 0.50
C VAL A 9 6.47 -3.48 -0.68
N ALA A 10 7.57 -2.72 -0.56
CA ALA A 10 8.10 -1.90 -1.64
C ALA A 10 8.47 -2.74 -2.87
N GLN A 11 9.09 -3.90 -2.69
CA GLN A 11 9.45 -4.80 -3.79
C GLN A 11 8.22 -5.32 -4.53
N ILE A 12 7.21 -5.81 -3.80
CA ILE A 12 5.98 -6.33 -4.41
C ILE A 12 5.27 -5.22 -5.18
N LEU A 13 4.98 -4.09 -4.52
CA LEU A 13 4.24 -2.99 -5.13
C LEU A 13 5.02 -2.28 -6.25
N GLY A 14 6.35 -2.27 -6.18
CA GLY A 14 7.22 -1.76 -7.25
C GLY A 14 7.36 -2.73 -8.43
N SER A 15 7.24 -4.04 -8.19
CA SER A 15 7.28 -5.07 -9.25
C SER A 15 5.94 -5.25 -9.96
N VAL A 16 4.83 -4.94 -9.28
CA VAL A 16 3.52 -5.00 -9.90
C VAL A 16 3.32 -3.73 -10.71
N ALA A 17 3.35 -3.87 -12.03
CA ALA A 17 2.79 -2.88 -12.93
C ALA A 17 1.28 -2.88 -12.70
N VAL A 18 0.82 -2.13 -11.70
CA VAL A 18 -0.61 -2.04 -11.43
C VAL A 18 -1.26 -1.46 -12.69
N SER A 19 -2.21 -2.21 -13.24
CA SER A 19 -2.71 -2.06 -14.60
C SER A 19 -2.99 -0.60 -14.96
N ASN A 20 -2.59 -0.20 -16.18
CA ASN A 20 -2.83 1.14 -16.74
C ASN A 20 -4.28 1.63 -16.56
N LEU A 21 -5.26 0.72 -16.43
CA LEU A 21 -6.66 1.05 -16.16
C LEU A 21 -6.90 1.87 -14.88
N VAL A 22 -6.15 1.65 -13.80
CA VAL A 22 -6.34 2.38 -12.53
C VAL A 22 -5.59 3.71 -12.51
N PHE A 23 -4.40 3.76 -13.11
CA PHE A 23 -3.51 4.93 -13.03
C PHE A 23 -3.71 5.93 -14.17
N ASN A 24 -4.21 5.51 -15.33
CA ASN A 24 -4.31 6.40 -16.50
C ASN A 24 -5.44 7.44 -16.39
N LYS A 25 -6.37 7.29 -15.44
CA LYS A 25 -7.47 8.24 -15.20
C LYS A 25 -7.22 9.23 -14.04
N TYR A 26 -6.27 8.95 -13.14
CA TYR A 26 -6.07 9.74 -11.93
C TYR A 26 -4.58 9.82 -11.54
N GLY A 27 -3.90 10.88 -11.97
CA GLY A 27 -2.48 11.11 -11.65
C GLY A 27 -2.18 11.11 -10.15
N VAL A 28 -3.15 11.51 -9.31
CA VAL A 28 -3.02 11.53 -7.85
C VAL A 28 -2.88 10.12 -7.27
N ILE A 29 -3.61 9.14 -7.79
CA ILE A 29 -3.52 7.74 -7.34
C ILE A 29 -2.10 7.21 -7.62
N ARG A 30 -1.54 7.55 -8.79
CA ARG A 30 -0.15 7.19 -9.15
C ARG A 30 0.85 7.72 -8.17
N SER A 31 0.70 8.98 -7.78
CA SER A 31 1.55 9.60 -6.78
C SER A 31 1.45 8.88 -5.45
N ILE A 32 0.25 8.59 -4.95
CA ILE A 32 0.04 7.88 -3.67
C ILE A 32 0.68 6.49 -3.70
N HIS A 33 0.51 5.73 -4.79
CA HIS A 33 1.15 4.41 -4.95
C HIS A 33 2.68 4.49 -4.88
N GLN A 34 3.27 5.46 -5.58
CA GLN A 34 4.72 5.68 -5.56
C GLN A 34 5.21 6.12 -4.17
N GLU A 35 4.42 6.92 -3.44
CA GLU A 35 4.72 7.29 -2.07
C GLU A 35 4.66 6.08 -1.12
N ILE A 36 3.68 5.18 -1.28
CA ILE A 36 3.63 3.91 -0.53
C ILE A 36 4.92 3.12 -0.74
N ILE A 37 5.37 2.95 -1.99
CA ILE A 37 6.62 2.25 -2.30
C ILE A 37 7.83 2.93 -1.65
N LYS A 38 7.94 4.26 -1.81
CA LYS A 38 9.03 5.05 -1.27
C LYS A 38 9.13 4.93 0.25
N TYR A 39 8.03 5.15 0.96
CA TYR A 39 8.02 5.09 2.43
C TYR A 39 8.20 3.66 2.94
N SER A 40 7.70 2.66 2.20
CA SER A 40 7.97 1.24 2.48
C SER A 40 9.46 0.92 2.37
N ALA A 41 10.14 1.40 1.33
CA ALA A 41 11.59 1.23 1.17
C ALA A 41 12.40 1.94 2.27
N GLN A 42 11.89 3.07 2.78
CA GLN A 42 12.46 3.81 3.91
C GLN A 42 12.12 3.20 5.27
N LYS A 43 11.32 2.12 5.32
CA LYS A 43 10.80 1.51 6.55
C LYS A 43 9.99 2.48 7.43
N ASN A 44 9.36 3.49 6.82
CA ASN A 44 8.51 4.45 7.52
C ASN A 44 7.06 3.97 7.56
N ILE A 45 6.75 3.11 8.53
CA ILE A 45 5.43 2.49 8.66
C ILE A 45 4.30 3.51 8.84
N GLU A 46 4.54 4.57 9.60
CA GLU A 46 3.53 5.59 9.88
C GLU A 46 3.08 6.29 8.61
N MET A 47 4.04 6.63 7.73
CA MET A 47 3.69 7.26 6.47
C MET A 47 3.08 6.28 5.47
N VAL A 48 3.45 5.00 5.51
CA VAL A 48 2.78 3.94 4.72
C VAL A 48 1.31 3.84 5.12
N LYS A 49 0.98 3.83 6.42
CA LYS A 49 -0.41 3.83 6.91
C LYS A 49 -1.19 5.06 6.41
N VAL A 50 -0.59 6.25 6.50
CA VAL A 50 -1.21 7.50 6.01
C VAL A 50 -1.52 7.40 4.52
N MET A 51 -0.59 6.91 3.72
CA MET A 51 -0.79 6.78 2.27
C MET A 51 -1.81 5.70 1.90
N MET A 52 -1.82 4.56 2.60
CA MET A 52 -2.85 3.53 2.43
C MET A 52 -4.25 4.06 2.76
N ARG A 53 -4.38 4.84 3.84
CA ARG A 53 -5.64 5.52 4.19
C ARG A 53 -6.05 6.54 3.13
N MET A 54 -5.11 7.36 2.65
CA MET A 54 -5.37 8.35 1.61
C MET A 54 -5.84 7.69 0.31
N LEU A 55 -5.23 6.56 -0.05
CA LEU A 55 -5.65 5.76 -1.20
C LEU A 55 -7.08 5.24 -1.02
N ALA A 56 -7.40 4.68 0.15
CA ALA A 56 -8.76 4.18 0.45
C ALA A 56 -9.82 5.28 0.34
N GLN A 57 -9.51 6.50 0.79
CA GLN A 57 -10.42 7.64 0.74
C GLN A 57 -10.63 8.18 -0.69
N GLN A 58 -9.57 8.23 -1.49
CA GLN A 58 -9.63 8.80 -2.84
C GLN A 58 -10.10 7.80 -3.89
N ASN A 59 -9.76 6.52 -3.73
CA ASN A 59 -10.14 5.47 -4.67
C ASN A 59 -10.16 4.09 -3.99
N GLU A 60 -11.35 3.69 -3.56
CA GLU A 60 -11.58 2.39 -2.92
C GLU A 60 -11.17 1.21 -3.81
N GLN A 61 -11.36 1.31 -5.13
CA GLN A 61 -10.99 0.26 -6.09
C GLN A 61 -9.47 0.06 -6.14
N ALA A 62 -8.72 1.15 -6.25
CA ALA A 62 -7.25 1.11 -6.24
C ALA A 62 -6.72 0.57 -4.90
N HIS A 63 -7.33 0.96 -3.79
CA HIS A 63 -6.99 0.42 -2.48
C HIS A 63 -7.24 -1.10 -2.39
N LYS A 64 -8.41 -1.58 -2.82
CA LYS A 64 -8.73 -3.02 -2.85
C LYS A 64 -7.73 -3.81 -3.69
N GLU A 65 -7.37 -3.30 -4.86
CA GLU A 65 -6.37 -3.96 -5.73
C GLU A 65 -5.00 -4.08 -5.05
N ILE A 66 -4.51 -3.00 -4.42
CA ILE A 66 -3.26 -3.04 -3.66
C ILE A 66 -3.35 -4.04 -2.50
N VAL A 67 -4.44 -4.02 -1.73
CA VAL A 67 -4.64 -4.95 -0.61
C VAL A 67 -4.66 -6.40 -1.09
N ASP A 68 -5.34 -6.70 -2.20
CA ASP A 68 -5.41 -8.04 -2.77
C ASP A 68 -4.05 -8.54 -3.29
N ILE A 69 -3.24 -7.64 -3.85
CA ILE A 69 -1.85 -7.93 -4.19
C ILE A 69 -1.07 -8.30 -2.92
N LEU A 70 -1.13 -7.47 -1.88
CA LEU A 70 -0.38 -7.68 -0.65
C LEU A 70 -0.83 -8.95 0.10
N ARG A 71 -2.13 -9.27 0.11
CA ARG A 71 -2.70 -10.52 0.67
C ARG A 71 -2.14 -11.80 0.07
N LYS A 72 -1.64 -11.76 -1.16
CA LYS A 72 -0.98 -12.93 -1.78
C LYS A 72 0.42 -13.20 -1.22
N HIS A 73 1.01 -12.24 -0.52
CA HIS A 73 2.42 -12.29 -0.13
C HIS A 73 2.70 -12.09 1.37
N PHE A 74 1.69 -11.65 2.12
CA PHE A 74 1.74 -11.38 3.55
C PHE A 74 0.56 -12.03 4.25
N SER A 75 0.75 -12.37 5.52
CA SER A 75 -0.33 -12.81 6.40
C SER A 75 -1.27 -11.66 6.75
N GLU A 76 -2.49 -11.99 7.15
CA GLU A 76 -3.46 -10.98 7.59
C GLU A 76 -2.90 -10.14 8.76
N GLN A 77 -2.19 -10.76 9.72
CA GLN A 77 -1.58 -10.05 10.86
C GLN A 77 -0.55 -8.99 10.41
N GLU A 78 0.33 -9.33 9.46
CA GLU A 78 1.29 -8.37 8.91
C GLU A 78 0.58 -7.22 8.20
N LEU A 79 -0.46 -7.54 7.42
CA LEU A 79 -1.22 -6.52 6.69
C LEU A 79 -1.96 -5.59 7.62
N GLN A 80 -2.50 -6.11 8.73
CA GLN A 80 -3.14 -5.27 9.73
C GLN A 80 -2.19 -4.18 10.24
N GLU A 81 -0.86 -4.35 10.24
CA GLU A 81 0.05 -3.28 10.67
C GLU A 81 0.06 -2.05 9.76
N ILE A 82 -0.25 -2.19 8.47
CA ILE A 82 -0.33 -1.08 7.51
C ILE A 82 -1.77 -0.74 7.11
N LEU A 83 -2.71 -1.63 7.41
CA LEU A 83 -4.14 -1.47 7.12
C LEU A 83 -4.97 -1.06 8.35
N HIS A 84 -4.49 -1.28 9.58
CA HIS A 84 -5.17 -0.78 10.79
C HIS A 84 -5.21 0.73 10.71
N GLN A 85 -6.41 1.21 10.44
CA GLN A 85 -6.81 2.56 10.76
C GLN A 85 -6.82 2.61 12.28
N GLY A 86 -5.93 3.40 12.88
CA GLY A 86 -5.79 3.47 14.34
C GLY A 86 -7.15 3.45 15.02
N GLU A 87 -7.35 2.45 15.88
CA GLU A 87 -8.32 2.54 16.96
C GLU A 87 -7.99 3.81 17.73
N ASN A 88 -8.99 4.67 17.87
CA ASN A 88 -9.05 5.68 18.90
C ASN A 88 -10.39 5.52 19.60
#